data_AF-A0A7S0S4J6-F1
#
_entry.id   AF-A0A7S0S4J6-F1
#
_cell.length_a   1.000
_cell.length_b   1.000
_cell.length_c   1.000
_cell.angle_alpha   90.00
_cell.angle_beta   90.00
_cell.angle_gamma   90.00
#
_symmetry.space_group_name_H-M   'P 1'
#
loop_
_entity.id
_entity.type
_entity.pdbx_description
1 polymer ?
#
loop_
_entity_poly.entity_id
_entity_poly.type
_entity_poly.pdbx_seq_one_letter_code
_entity_poly.pdbx_strand_id
1 'polypeptide(L)'
;MLLARHTLSRACICAAKRTGARHLPRIVSLAPSRHVSTSDLRSGWQGGQRVLRGVVMAAAVSGATATSALAAKWDDASFKKLESSPIVVVSIPACPYCKRAKEALTQAGYQYVDLDASVDTELRQAVRDVTGIRTVPQIFVGGASIGGSDALAEQLASDTFKATVSSAAGKPALPTSLLNTTREAWQRASAAAAAAAADAEASGGSQEEQAAVAALAQAVGAEPSQGGVARSDSRVGPRTLKTFTGQALLDWLAAHPSSHASVSTEAQAAADALLRNNHVTPAAASYPYTPVPLGVAGVTAAKQQLPSVSRTASYTLVSETPAPVKGMELNTKFWWSGSARPATQVASELRGLILALYDKYLAPDGRKVAYSAMKADPLFQQYTAASAELQRVDLTPLSRDELFALFVNLYNAVIIHALCVLGPPSAASRGAFFSKDAAYNIGGRKYTADDMENGVLRGNKAAASNLLCLVGLHGWAKGVWDVGDPRCAKVVTPLDARLHFALVCGAKSCPPIKLYTPDNLEEGLAAAGEAFCAGEVVVDRASHSVALSKIFQWYAPDFGRDDKERLRYISQFLQGQAKSDLEAMLASGKAIKVTYRTYDWGLNE
;
A
#
# COMPACT_ATOMS: atom_id res chain seq x y z
N MET A 1 -4.65 -64.03 -10.70
CA MET A 1 -4.15 -64.51 -12.01
C MET A 1 -3.39 -63.33 -12.63
N LEU A 2 -2.06 -63.20 -12.50
CA LEU A 2 -1.00 -63.84 -13.34
C LEU A 2 -1.27 -63.53 -14.84
N LEU A 3 -0.43 -62.88 -15.65
CA LEU A 3 1.05 -62.77 -15.77
C LEU A 3 1.40 -61.50 -16.60
N ALA A 4 2.44 -60.73 -16.24
CA ALA A 4 3.80 -60.67 -16.83
C ALA A 4 3.93 -59.85 -18.13
N ARG A 5 4.61 -58.69 -18.13
CA ARG A 5 6.07 -58.45 -18.30
C ARG A 5 6.65 -58.98 -19.62
N HIS A 6 7.14 -58.05 -20.46
CA HIS A 6 8.41 -58.24 -21.18
C HIS A 6 9.16 -56.91 -21.34
N THR A 7 10.34 -56.88 -20.72
CA THR A 7 11.47 -55.98 -20.98
C THR A 7 12.27 -56.47 -22.18
N LEU A 8 12.83 -55.56 -22.98
CA LEU A 8 14.09 -55.80 -23.70
C LEU A 8 14.96 -54.54 -23.66
N SER A 9 16.22 -54.80 -23.34
CA SER A 9 17.36 -53.89 -23.16
C SER A 9 18.40 -54.23 -24.23
N ARG A 10 19.15 -53.21 -24.68
CA ARG A 10 20.56 -53.20 -25.17
C ARG A 10 20.72 -52.13 -26.25
N ALA A 11 21.87 -51.51 -26.50
CA ALA A 11 23.05 -51.08 -25.74
C ALA A 11 24.01 -50.48 -26.80
N CYS A 12 24.72 -49.40 -26.44
CA CYS A 12 26.03 -48.95 -26.93
C CYS A 12 26.29 -48.71 -28.43
N ILE A 13 26.86 -47.54 -28.75
CA ILE A 13 28.21 -47.40 -29.34
C ILE A 13 28.80 -46.04 -28.91
N CYS A 14 30.08 -46.08 -28.53
CA CYS A 14 30.95 -45.02 -28.06
C CYS A 14 31.88 -44.55 -29.19
N ALA A 15 32.39 -43.31 -29.09
CA ALA A 15 33.78 -42.84 -29.38
C ALA A 15 33.79 -41.46 -30.08
N ALA A 16 34.75 -40.55 -29.93
CA ALA A 16 35.76 -40.20 -28.93
C ALA A 16 36.61 -39.04 -29.51
N LYS A 17 36.97 -38.06 -28.66
CA LYS A 17 38.23 -37.27 -28.62
C LYS A 17 38.63 -36.35 -29.81
N ARG A 18 38.99 -35.11 -29.46
CA ARG A 18 40.39 -34.60 -29.53
C ARG A 18 40.58 -33.29 -28.74
N THR A 19 41.51 -33.33 -27.80
CA THR A 19 42.15 -32.21 -27.13
C THR A 19 43.55 -32.01 -27.75
N GLY A 20 44.02 -30.76 -27.80
CA GLY A 20 45.38 -30.39 -28.19
C GLY A 20 45.85 -29.21 -27.35
N ALA A 21 47.06 -29.28 -26.82
CA ALA A 21 47.56 -28.42 -25.75
C ALA A 21 48.87 -27.71 -26.15
N ARG A 22 49.15 -26.61 -25.42
CA ARG A 22 50.44 -25.97 -25.10
C ARG A 22 51.15 -25.12 -26.15
N HIS A 23 51.39 -23.86 -25.80
CA HIS A 23 52.75 -23.28 -25.68
C HIS A 23 52.78 -22.05 -24.76
N LEU A 24 53.80 -21.99 -23.90
CA LEU A 24 54.29 -20.84 -23.13
C LEU A 24 55.59 -20.34 -23.81
N PRO A 25 56.03 -19.08 -23.59
CA PRO A 25 57.18 -18.89 -22.70
C PRO A 25 57.14 -17.64 -21.78
N ARG A 26 58.20 -17.54 -20.97
CA ARG A 26 58.49 -16.78 -19.74
C ARG A 26 58.90 -15.29 -19.93
N ILE A 27 58.57 -14.49 -18.88
CA ILE A 27 59.38 -13.53 -18.06
C ILE A 27 60.34 -12.54 -18.76
N VAL A 28 60.16 -11.22 -18.52
CA VAL A 28 61.20 -10.22 -18.10
C VAL A 28 60.54 -9.05 -17.35
N SER A 29 61.28 -8.51 -16.37
CA SER A 29 61.02 -7.45 -15.37
C SER A 29 61.22 -6.00 -15.86
N LEU A 30 60.74 -5.03 -15.06
CA LEU A 30 61.20 -3.63 -14.81
C LEU A 30 60.20 -2.50 -15.14
N ALA A 31 59.86 -1.74 -14.09
CA ALA A 31 59.28 -0.39 -14.10
C ALA A 31 60.38 0.67 -14.44
N PRO A 32 60.14 2.01 -14.57
CA PRO A 32 58.94 2.79 -14.22
C PRO A 32 58.55 3.95 -15.19
N SER A 33 57.49 4.67 -14.80
CA SER A 33 57.26 6.13 -14.98
C SER A 33 56.57 6.69 -16.26
N ARG A 34 55.42 7.32 -15.98
CA ARG A 34 54.82 8.57 -16.50
C ARG A 34 53.64 8.49 -17.48
N HIS A 35 52.65 9.32 -17.11
CA HIS A 35 51.50 9.85 -17.84
C HIS A 35 50.32 8.91 -18.13
N VAL A 36 49.32 8.96 -17.23
CA VAL A 36 47.95 8.52 -17.54
C VAL A 36 47.08 9.75 -17.71
N SER A 37 46.60 9.89 -18.94
CA SER A 37 45.55 10.79 -19.40
C SER A 37 44.17 10.32 -18.91
N THR A 38 43.28 11.27 -18.68
CA THR A 38 41.89 11.06 -18.25
C THR A 38 41.05 10.39 -19.33
N SER A 39 41.05 9.05 -19.37
CA SER A 39 40.02 8.26 -20.06
C SER A 39 40.19 6.78 -19.72
N ASP A 40 39.68 6.33 -18.56
CA ASP A 40 39.29 4.93 -18.32
C ASP A 40 38.59 4.79 -16.94
N LEU A 41 37.28 5.08 -16.93
CA LEU A 41 36.37 4.75 -15.83
C LEU A 41 35.21 3.91 -16.39
N ARG A 42 35.51 2.73 -16.95
CA ARG A 42 34.54 1.66 -17.23
C ARG A 42 35.14 0.27 -17.07
N SER A 43 35.54 -0.09 -15.85
CA SER A 43 35.63 -1.50 -15.43
C SER A 43 35.88 -1.60 -13.93
N GLY A 44 34.82 -1.42 -13.15
CA GLY A 44 34.89 -1.51 -11.68
C GLY A 44 33.50 -1.63 -11.06
N TRP A 45 32.59 -2.36 -11.72
CA TRP A 45 31.19 -2.51 -11.30
C TRP A 45 30.75 -3.98 -11.34
N GLN A 46 31.59 -4.88 -10.81
CA GLN A 46 31.22 -6.26 -10.48
C GLN A 46 31.80 -6.64 -9.12
N GLY A 47 31.27 -6.03 -8.06
CA GLY A 47 31.65 -6.30 -6.67
C GLY A 47 30.72 -5.69 -5.61
N GLY A 48 29.90 -4.69 -5.96
CA GLY A 48 29.07 -3.95 -5.01
C GLY A 48 27.63 -4.47 -4.78
N GLN A 49 27.19 -5.55 -5.43
CA GLN A 49 25.79 -5.99 -5.35
C GLN A 49 25.42 -6.86 -4.13
N ARG A 50 26.39 -7.26 -3.29
CA ARG A 50 26.10 -8.04 -2.06
C ARG A 50 25.88 -7.18 -0.81
N VAL A 51 26.38 -5.95 -0.77
CA VAL A 51 26.35 -5.11 0.44
C VAL A 51 25.03 -4.36 0.61
N LEU A 52 24.28 -4.09 -0.47
CA LEU A 52 23.01 -3.35 -0.39
C LEU A 52 21.80 -4.19 0.11
N ARG A 53 21.89 -5.52 0.20
CA ARG A 53 20.76 -6.35 0.65
C ARG A 53 20.59 -6.40 2.18
N GLY A 54 21.67 -6.18 2.95
CA GLY A 54 21.63 -6.25 4.41
C GLY A 54 21.15 -4.97 5.09
N VAL A 55 21.41 -3.80 4.49
CA VAL A 55 21.12 -2.49 5.08
C VAL A 55 19.64 -2.08 4.92
N VAL A 56 18.96 -2.57 3.88
CA VAL A 56 17.56 -2.21 3.60
C VAL A 56 16.57 -2.83 4.59
N MET A 57 16.91 -3.95 5.25
CA MET A 57 16.04 -4.54 6.29
C MET A 57 16.09 -3.80 7.64
N ALA A 58 17.25 -3.25 8.03
CA ALA A 58 17.35 -2.48 9.27
C ALA A 58 16.60 -1.13 9.18
N ALA A 59 16.57 -0.53 7.98
CA ALA A 59 15.80 0.70 7.71
C ALA A 59 14.26 0.52 7.76
N ALA A 60 13.75 -0.72 7.82
CA ALA A 60 12.31 -0.96 7.98
C ALA A 60 11.82 -0.74 9.43
N VAL A 61 12.74 -0.56 10.39
CA VAL A 61 12.44 -0.27 11.80
C VAL A 61 12.32 1.23 12.07
N SER A 62 12.89 2.09 11.20
CA SER A 62 12.67 3.53 11.24
C SER A 62 11.31 3.88 10.62
N GLY A 63 10.25 3.70 11.41
CA GLY A 63 8.86 3.96 11.05
C GLY A 63 8.61 5.42 10.64
N ALA A 64 8.82 5.71 9.36
CA ALA A 64 8.28 6.90 8.74
C ALA A 64 6.75 6.71 8.57
N THR A 65 5.99 7.05 9.61
CA THR A 65 4.52 7.09 9.57
C THR A 65 4.04 8.05 8.48
N ALA A 66 2.81 7.88 7.97
CA ALA A 66 2.25 8.82 6.97
C ALA A 66 2.15 10.28 7.49
N THR A 67 2.12 10.48 8.82
CA THR A 67 2.26 11.78 9.49
C THR A 67 3.65 12.40 9.31
N SER A 68 4.69 11.58 9.11
CA SER A 68 6.05 12.04 8.81
C SER A 68 6.21 12.55 7.37
N ALA A 69 5.30 12.26 6.44
CA ALA A 69 5.48 12.65 5.04
C ALA A 69 5.38 14.17 4.81
N LEU A 70 4.50 14.87 5.53
CA LEU A 70 4.45 16.35 5.50
C LEU A 70 5.67 16.95 6.18
N ALA A 71 6.03 16.43 7.37
CA ALA A 71 7.20 16.89 8.13
C ALA A 71 8.53 16.64 7.39
N ALA A 72 8.66 15.52 6.69
CA ALA A 72 9.84 15.17 5.90
C ALA A 72 9.93 15.97 4.59
N LYS A 73 8.80 16.45 4.06
CA LYS A 73 8.74 17.23 2.82
C LYS A 73 8.89 18.74 3.07
N TRP A 74 8.67 19.22 4.30
CA TRP A 74 8.66 20.64 4.64
C TRP A 74 9.63 20.95 5.77
N ASP A 75 10.62 21.78 5.48
CA ASP A 75 11.49 22.44 6.45
C ASP A 75 11.26 23.97 6.43
N ASP A 76 11.96 24.71 7.31
CA ASP A 76 11.88 26.18 7.35
C ASP A 76 12.21 26.81 5.99
N ALA A 77 13.13 26.21 5.23
CA ALA A 77 13.51 26.68 3.90
C ALA A 77 12.36 26.50 2.89
N SER A 78 11.65 25.37 2.95
CA SER A 78 10.50 25.06 2.11
C SER A 78 9.32 25.98 2.43
N PHE A 79 9.09 26.31 3.71
CA PHE A 79 8.10 27.31 4.10
C PHE A 79 8.43 28.69 3.58
N LYS A 80 9.68 29.12 3.69
CA LYS A 80 10.14 30.39 3.11
C LYS A 80 9.93 30.42 1.58
N LYS A 81 10.12 29.27 0.91
CA LYS A 81 9.81 29.13 -0.52
C LYS A 81 8.31 29.22 -0.80
N LEU A 82 7.45 28.63 0.04
CA LEU A 82 6.00 28.72 -0.09
C LEU A 82 5.49 30.16 0.09
N GLU A 83 6.02 30.88 1.09
CA GLU A 83 5.66 32.28 1.36
C GLU A 83 6.02 33.23 0.20
N SER A 84 7.13 32.94 -0.48
CA SER A 84 7.64 33.78 -1.58
C SER A 84 7.23 33.30 -2.97
N SER A 85 6.67 32.09 -3.11
CA SER A 85 6.30 31.54 -4.42
C SER A 85 5.09 32.28 -4.99
N PRO A 86 5.12 32.70 -6.27
CA PRO A 86 3.99 33.34 -6.92
C PRO A 86 2.90 32.34 -7.34
N ILE A 87 3.24 31.05 -7.39
CA ILE A 87 2.34 29.97 -7.79
C ILE A 87 2.42 28.83 -6.77
N VAL A 88 1.26 28.41 -6.26
CA VAL A 88 1.12 27.25 -5.37
C VAL A 88 0.04 26.33 -5.92
N VAL A 89 0.33 25.04 -5.96
CA VAL A 89 -0.62 23.99 -6.33
C VAL A 89 -0.96 23.21 -5.07
N VAL A 90 -2.19 23.33 -4.60
CA VAL A 90 -2.72 22.46 -3.56
C VAL A 90 -3.10 21.12 -4.21
N SER A 91 -2.51 20.03 -3.74
CA SER A 91 -2.68 18.71 -4.32
C SER A 91 -2.84 17.61 -3.26
N ILE A 92 -3.16 16.41 -3.73
CA ILE A 92 -3.07 15.17 -2.94
C ILE A 92 -2.27 14.13 -3.75
N PRO A 93 -1.56 13.19 -3.08
CA PRO A 93 -0.82 12.13 -3.75
C PRO A 93 -1.71 11.28 -4.64
N ALA A 94 -1.15 10.72 -5.72
CA ALA A 94 -1.85 9.80 -6.63
C ALA A 94 -3.11 10.40 -7.31
N CYS A 95 -3.25 11.74 -7.35
CA CYS A 95 -4.34 12.38 -8.08
C CYS A 95 -3.94 12.70 -9.53
N PRO A 96 -4.63 12.12 -10.53
CA PRO A 96 -4.27 12.31 -11.94
C PRO A 96 -4.48 13.76 -12.40
N TYR A 97 -5.52 14.45 -11.90
CA TYR A 97 -5.74 15.86 -12.19
C TYR A 97 -4.66 16.76 -11.60
N CYS A 98 -4.13 16.42 -10.42
CA CYS A 98 -3.01 17.15 -9.83
C CYS A 98 -1.75 16.97 -10.67
N LYS A 99 -1.48 15.75 -11.13
CA LYS A 99 -0.35 15.46 -12.01
C LYS A 99 -0.45 16.23 -13.33
N ARG A 100 -1.62 16.19 -13.98
CA ARG A 100 -1.89 16.94 -15.21
C ARG A 100 -1.69 18.45 -15.04
N ALA A 101 -2.16 19.05 -13.94
CA ALA A 101 -1.96 20.47 -13.67
C ALA A 101 -0.48 20.83 -13.46
N LYS A 102 0.25 20.01 -12.69
CA LYS A 102 1.70 20.16 -12.44
C LYS A 102 2.51 20.05 -13.73
N GLU A 103 2.18 19.07 -14.58
CA GLU A 103 2.81 18.90 -15.90
C GLU A 103 2.51 20.08 -16.82
N ALA A 104 1.27 20.57 -16.85
CA ALA A 104 0.89 21.73 -17.65
C ALA A 104 1.67 23.00 -17.26
N LEU A 105 1.81 23.27 -15.95
CA LEU A 105 2.63 24.39 -15.46
C LEU A 105 4.11 24.22 -15.84
N THR A 106 4.64 23.01 -15.70
CA THR A 106 6.04 22.69 -16.04
C THR A 106 6.30 22.88 -17.53
N GLN A 107 5.41 22.38 -18.39
CA GLN A 107 5.50 22.53 -19.84
C GLN A 107 5.38 24.00 -20.28
N ALA A 108 4.56 24.78 -19.58
CA ALA A 108 4.44 26.22 -19.80
C ALA A 108 5.60 27.04 -19.19
N GLY A 109 6.58 26.40 -18.54
CA GLY A 109 7.78 27.05 -18.01
C GLY A 109 7.60 27.74 -16.65
N TYR A 110 6.51 27.46 -15.93
CA TYR A 110 6.24 28.06 -14.62
C TYR A 110 6.79 27.20 -13.48
N GLN A 111 7.50 27.85 -12.56
CA GLN A 111 7.89 27.27 -11.28
C GLN A 111 6.72 27.38 -10.30
N TYR A 112 6.50 26.34 -9.51
CA TYR A 112 5.44 26.31 -8.51
C TYR A 112 5.90 25.57 -7.25
N VAL A 113 5.17 25.79 -6.15
CA VAL A 113 5.29 24.99 -4.92
C VAL A 113 4.10 24.06 -4.80
N ASP A 114 4.35 22.80 -4.48
CA ASP A 114 3.33 21.76 -4.30
C ASP A 114 2.97 21.60 -2.83
N LEU A 115 1.76 22.03 -2.46
CA LEU A 115 1.21 21.90 -1.12
C LEU A 115 0.34 20.64 -1.03
N ASP A 116 0.86 19.62 -0.34
CA ASP A 116 0.12 18.38 -0.10
C ASP A 116 -0.89 18.57 1.04
N ALA A 117 -2.18 18.54 0.71
CA ALA A 117 -3.28 18.67 1.67
C ALA A 117 -3.84 17.32 2.13
N SER A 118 -3.29 16.18 1.69
CA SER A 118 -3.88 14.86 2.00
C SER A 118 -3.81 14.48 3.47
N VAL A 119 -2.82 15.03 4.17
CA VAL A 119 -2.38 14.61 5.51
C VAL A 119 -2.88 15.50 6.65
N ASP A 120 -3.53 16.63 6.37
CA ASP A 120 -4.10 17.51 7.39
C ASP A 120 -5.54 17.91 7.02
N THR A 121 -6.48 17.60 7.91
CA THR A 121 -7.91 17.85 7.69
C THR A 121 -8.27 19.32 7.80
N GLU A 122 -7.65 20.06 8.73
CA GLU A 122 -7.87 21.49 8.89
C GLU A 122 -7.39 22.28 7.67
N LEU A 123 -6.25 21.89 7.10
CA LEU A 123 -5.72 22.46 5.86
C LEU A 123 -6.70 22.25 4.70
N ARG A 124 -7.28 21.06 4.55
CA ARG A 124 -8.32 20.81 3.53
C ARG A 124 -9.56 21.66 3.77
N GLN A 125 -9.97 21.82 5.02
CA GLN A 125 -11.09 22.68 5.36
C GLN A 125 -10.79 24.15 5.03
N ALA A 126 -9.61 24.65 5.38
CA ALA A 126 -9.20 26.02 5.06
C ALA A 126 -9.14 26.27 3.55
N VAL A 127 -8.65 25.31 2.75
CA VAL A 127 -8.69 25.40 1.28
C VAL A 127 -10.13 25.49 0.79
N ARG A 128 -11.05 24.71 1.36
CA ARG A 128 -12.49 24.77 1.01
C ARG A 128 -13.10 26.11 1.38
N ASP A 129 -12.80 26.63 2.57
CA ASP A 129 -13.36 27.89 3.04
C ASP A 129 -12.91 29.06 2.15
N VAL A 130 -11.66 29.00 1.65
CA VAL A 130 -11.11 30.00 0.74
C VAL A 130 -11.64 29.87 -0.68
N THR A 131 -11.82 28.64 -1.18
CA THR A 131 -12.14 28.40 -2.61
C THR A 131 -13.62 28.12 -2.88
N GLY A 132 -14.40 27.72 -1.87
CA GLY A 132 -15.72 27.12 -2.02
C GLY A 132 -15.71 25.72 -2.64
N ILE A 133 -14.54 25.16 -2.98
CA ILE A 133 -14.39 23.93 -3.76
C ILE A 133 -13.78 22.82 -2.92
N ARG A 134 -14.37 21.63 -3.04
CA ARG A 134 -13.99 20.41 -2.30
C ARG A 134 -12.92 19.56 -2.97
N THR A 135 -12.72 19.77 -4.26
CA THR A 135 -11.87 18.94 -5.12
C THR A 135 -10.49 19.55 -5.31
N VAL A 136 -9.51 18.69 -5.59
CA VAL A 136 -8.13 19.05 -5.92
C VAL A 136 -7.82 18.66 -7.38
N PRO A 137 -6.85 19.30 -8.05
CA PRO A 137 -5.99 20.38 -7.55
C PRO A 137 -6.72 21.71 -7.39
N GLN A 138 -6.18 22.60 -6.56
CA GLN A 138 -6.52 24.02 -6.54
C GLN A 138 -5.24 24.83 -6.78
N ILE A 139 -5.22 25.67 -7.81
CA ILE A 139 -4.05 26.47 -8.18
C ILE A 139 -4.24 27.89 -7.66
N PHE A 140 -3.26 28.38 -6.92
CA PHE A 140 -3.25 29.70 -6.32
C PHE A 140 -2.17 30.58 -6.96
N VAL A 141 -2.56 31.83 -7.27
CA VAL A 141 -1.68 32.86 -7.82
C VAL A 141 -2.03 34.20 -7.17
N GLY A 142 -1.04 34.88 -6.61
CA GLY A 142 -1.21 36.24 -6.04
C GLY A 142 -2.26 36.40 -4.96
N GLY A 143 -2.54 35.36 -4.16
CA GLY A 143 -3.48 35.37 -3.04
C GLY A 143 -4.87 34.84 -3.37
N ALA A 144 -5.13 34.47 -4.63
CA ALA A 144 -6.43 33.98 -5.09
C ALA A 144 -6.33 32.61 -5.76
N SER A 145 -7.39 31.79 -5.60
CA SER A 145 -7.53 30.57 -6.38
C SER A 145 -7.97 30.90 -7.80
N ILE A 146 -7.29 30.32 -8.78
CA ILE A 146 -7.66 30.40 -10.20
C ILE A 146 -8.46 29.17 -10.66
N GLY A 147 -8.73 28.23 -9.75
CA GLY A 147 -9.49 27.01 -9.99
C GLY A 147 -8.65 25.74 -10.08
N GLY A 148 -9.26 24.68 -10.62
CA GLY A 148 -8.66 23.35 -10.72
C GLY A 148 -7.96 23.07 -12.04
N SER A 149 -7.73 21.79 -12.35
CA SER A 149 -6.92 21.39 -13.51
C SER A 149 -7.48 21.82 -14.86
N ASP A 150 -8.81 21.79 -15.05
CA ASP A 150 -9.42 22.20 -16.33
C ASP A 150 -9.39 23.72 -16.50
N ALA A 151 -9.69 24.46 -15.43
CA ALA A 151 -9.61 25.92 -15.43
C ALA A 151 -8.18 26.42 -15.73
N LEU A 152 -7.16 25.75 -15.18
CA LEU A 152 -5.77 26.04 -15.52
C LEU A 152 -5.48 25.80 -17.01
N ALA A 153 -5.93 24.67 -17.56
CA ALA A 153 -5.69 24.36 -18.97
C ALA A 153 -6.34 25.40 -19.90
N GLU A 154 -7.55 25.86 -19.58
CA GLU A 154 -8.25 26.92 -20.30
C GLU A 154 -7.51 28.28 -20.21
N GLN A 155 -7.01 28.64 -19.03
CA GLN A 155 -6.26 29.88 -18.84
C GLN A 155 -4.88 29.87 -19.51
N LEU A 156 -4.22 28.70 -19.56
CA LEU A 156 -2.97 28.53 -20.29
C LEU A 156 -3.17 28.61 -21.81
N ALA A 157 -4.31 28.11 -22.32
CA ALA A 157 -4.64 28.18 -23.74
C ALA A 157 -5.01 29.60 -24.22
N SER A 158 -5.51 30.45 -23.32
CA SER A 158 -6.00 31.81 -23.62
C SER A 158 -5.01 32.93 -23.27
N ASP A 159 -3.75 32.61 -22.92
CA ASP A 159 -2.73 33.53 -22.38
C ASP A 159 -3.13 34.30 -21.09
N THR A 160 -4.36 34.15 -20.61
CA THR A 160 -4.89 34.75 -19.38
C THR A 160 -4.02 34.41 -18.17
N PHE A 161 -3.51 33.18 -18.10
CA PHE A 161 -2.66 32.74 -16.99
C PHE A 161 -1.38 33.59 -16.86
N LYS A 162 -0.76 33.95 -17.99
CA LYS A 162 0.46 34.78 -18.00
C LYS A 162 0.22 36.17 -17.44
N ALA A 163 -0.94 36.76 -17.77
CA ALA A 163 -1.34 38.05 -17.21
C ALA A 163 -1.57 37.95 -15.69
N THR A 164 -2.26 36.91 -15.23
CA THR A 164 -2.47 36.64 -13.80
C THR A 164 -1.16 36.51 -13.04
N VAL A 165 -0.20 35.73 -13.54
CA VAL A 165 1.13 35.58 -12.91
C VAL A 165 1.90 36.90 -12.91
N SER A 166 1.87 37.66 -14.01
CA SER A 166 2.57 38.94 -14.11
C SER A 166 2.02 39.99 -13.14
N SER A 167 0.69 40.07 -13.00
CA SER A 167 0.01 40.97 -12.06
C SER A 167 0.16 40.56 -10.59
N ALA A 168 0.49 39.29 -10.34
CA ALA A 168 0.78 38.73 -9.02
C ALA A 168 2.25 38.87 -8.60
N ALA A 169 3.11 39.48 -9.43
CA ALA A 169 4.53 39.61 -9.14
C ALA A 169 4.78 40.25 -7.76
N GLY A 170 5.56 39.57 -6.91
CA GLY A 170 5.89 40.01 -5.55
C GLY A 170 4.81 39.76 -4.50
N LYS A 171 3.68 39.14 -4.85
CA LYS A 171 2.63 38.73 -3.90
C LYS A 171 2.72 37.23 -3.60
N PRO A 172 2.52 36.80 -2.34
CA PRO A 172 2.39 35.38 -2.01
C PRO A 172 1.25 34.74 -2.80
N ALA A 173 1.45 33.52 -3.28
CA ALA A 173 0.38 32.78 -3.97
C ALA A 173 -0.83 32.52 -3.07
N LEU A 174 -0.59 32.13 -1.83
CA LEU A 174 -1.63 31.78 -0.87
C LEU A 174 -2.10 32.99 -0.06
N PRO A 175 -3.39 33.09 0.28
CA PRO A 175 -3.87 34.08 1.23
C PRO A 175 -3.29 33.82 2.63
N THR A 176 -3.17 34.89 3.44
CA THR A 176 -2.55 34.83 4.78
C THR A 176 -3.20 33.80 5.70
N SER A 177 -4.53 33.67 5.65
CA SER A 177 -5.25 32.67 6.44
C SER A 177 -4.77 31.25 6.12
N LEU A 178 -4.67 30.92 4.83
CA LEU A 178 -4.25 29.60 4.39
C LEU A 178 -2.77 29.33 4.65
N LEU A 179 -1.91 30.35 4.56
CA LEU A 179 -0.50 30.24 4.96
C LEU A 179 -0.35 29.90 6.45
N ASN A 180 -1.11 30.56 7.32
CA ASN A 180 -1.07 30.29 8.76
C ASN A 180 -1.55 28.87 9.08
N THR A 181 -2.67 28.43 8.52
CA THR A 181 -3.15 27.05 8.69
C THR A 181 -2.14 26.04 8.16
N THR A 182 -1.45 26.34 7.04
CA THR A 182 -0.40 25.47 6.51
C THR A 182 0.75 25.33 7.50
N ARG A 183 1.16 26.41 8.17
CA ARG A 183 2.22 26.39 9.19
C ARG A 183 1.81 25.56 10.41
N GLU A 184 0.59 25.73 10.88
CA GLU A 184 0.03 24.97 12.01
C GLU A 184 -0.04 23.47 11.68
N ALA A 185 -0.52 23.13 10.48
CA ALA A 185 -0.56 21.75 9.98
C ALA A 185 0.84 21.09 9.98
N TRP A 186 1.85 21.82 9.52
CA TRP A 186 3.23 21.34 9.55
C TRP A 186 3.77 21.16 10.98
N GLN A 187 3.49 22.08 11.89
CA GLN A 187 3.91 21.96 13.29
C GLN A 187 3.30 20.72 13.95
N ARG A 188 2.02 20.45 13.72
CA ARG A 188 1.35 19.22 14.18
C ARG A 188 2.00 17.97 13.60
N ALA A 189 2.25 17.95 12.28
CA ALA A 189 2.89 16.82 11.62
C ALA A 189 4.31 16.57 12.16
N SER A 190 5.08 17.64 12.40
CA SER A 190 6.43 17.56 12.95
C SER A 190 6.45 17.03 14.38
N ALA A 191 5.52 17.51 15.23
CA ALA A 191 5.36 17.00 16.59
C ALA A 191 4.96 15.51 16.61
N ALA A 192 4.04 15.10 15.74
CA ALA A 192 3.64 13.70 15.61
C ALA A 192 4.79 12.80 15.12
N ALA A 193 5.61 13.28 14.18
CA ALA A 193 6.80 12.56 13.71
C ALA A 193 7.85 12.43 14.82
N ALA A 194 8.09 13.47 15.61
CA ALA A 194 9.02 13.44 16.75
C ALA A 194 8.55 12.46 17.84
N ALA A 195 7.25 12.45 18.15
CA ALA A 195 6.68 11.49 19.10
C ALA A 195 6.82 10.03 18.60
N ALA A 196 6.53 9.78 17.32
CA ALA A 196 6.69 8.46 16.72
C ALA A 196 8.16 8.00 16.69
N ALA A 197 9.10 8.91 16.45
CA ALA A 197 10.53 8.61 16.50
C ALA A 197 10.98 8.27 17.93
N ALA A 198 10.50 9.00 18.94
CA ALA A 198 10.77 8.70 20.34
C ALA A 198 10.20 7.33 20.77
N ASP A 199 8.99 6.99 20.32
CA ASP A 199 8.40 5.66 20.58
C ASP A 199 9.16 4.53 19.86
N ALA A 200 9.68 4.79 18.65
CA ALA A 200 10.52 3.86 17.91
C ALA A 200 11.88 3.66 18.59
N GLU A 201 12.52 4.72 19.10
CA GLU A 201 13.77 4.64 19.87
C GLU A 201 13.57 3.94 21.23
N ALA A 202 12.40 4.11 21.86
CA ALA A 202 12.06 3.42 23.10
C ALA A 202 11.81 1.91 22.91
N SER A 203 11.52 1.46 21.67
CA SER A 203 11.13 0.08 21.36
C SER A 203 12.15 -0.71 20.51
N GLY A 204 12.94 -0.01 19.69
CA GLY A 204 14.05 -0.56 18.91
C GLY A 204 15.34 0.12 19.36
N GLY A 205 16.25 -0.64 19.95
CA GLY A 205 17.50 -0.14 20.51
C GLY A 205 18.35 0.71 19.57
N SER A 206 19.44 1.28 20.10
CA SER A 206 20.28 2.27 19.39
C SER A 206 20.65 1.86 17.94
N GLN A 207 20.89 2.82 17.05
CA GLN A 207 21.35 2.52 15.66
C GLN A 207 22.55 1.56 15.62
N GLU A 208 23.43 1.65 16.61
CA GLU A 208 24.58 0.75 16.78
C GLU A 208 24.16 -0.69 17.14
N GLU A 209 23.15 -0.86 17.99
CA GLU A 209 22.55 -2.16 18.31
C GLU A 209 21.88 -2.78 17.09
N GLN A 210 21.11 -2.00 16.32
CA GLN A 210 20.46 -2.48 15.10
C GLN A 210 21.49 -2.95 14.06
N ALA A 211 22.56 -2.17 13.86
CA ALA A 211 23.66 -2.54 12.97
C ALA A 211 24.36 -3.84 13.41
N ALA A 212 24.59 -3.99 14.72
CA ALA A 212 25.21 -5.19 15.27
C ALA A 212 24.31 -6.44 15.14
N VAL A 213 23.00 -6.32 15.39
CA VAL A 213 22.04 -7.42 15.18
C VAL A 213 21.95 -7.79 13.70
N ALA A 214 22.01 -6.82 12.79
CA ALA A 214 22.02 -7.08 11.35
C ALA A 214 23.30 -7.80 10.89
N ALA A 215 24.47 -7.43 11.44
CA ALA A 215 25.73 -8.14 11.19
C ALA A 215 25.66 -9.59 11.70
N LEU A 216 25.11 -9.80 12.89
CA LEU A 216 24.89 -11.13 13.45
C LEU A 216 23.96 -11.99 12.56
N ALA A 217 22.88 -11.40 12.03
CA ALA A 217 21.98 -12.08 11.11
C ALA A 217 22.69 -12.54 9.82
N GLN A 218 23.61 -11.73 9.30
CA GLN A 218 24.43 -12.10 8.14
C GLN A 218 25.35 -13.29 8.46
N ALA A 219 25.96 -13.31 9.64
CA ALA A 219 26.80 -14.42 10.07
C ALA A 219 26.00 -15.72 10.24
N VAL A 220 24.82 -15.66 10.86
CA VAL A 220 23.88 -16.79 10.95
C VAL A 220 23.52 -17.33 9.56
N GLY A 221 23.33 -16.44 8.59
CA GLY A 221 22.98 -16.78 7.21
C GLY A 221 24.13 -17.20 6.30
N ALA A 222 25.38 -17.16 6.76
CA ALA A 222 26.52 -17.67 5.99
C ALA A 222 26.38 -19.19 5.75
N GLU A 223 27.07 -19.71 4.73
CA GLU A 223 27.13 -21.16 4.53
C GLU A 223 27.71 -21.84 5.78
N PRO A 224 27.28 -23.06 6.16
CA PRO A 224 27.83 -23.74 7.33
C PRO A 224 29.36 -23.92 7.25
N SER A 225 29.89 -24.11 6.04
CA SER A 225 31.34 -24.16 5.77
C SER A 225 32.07 -22.84 6.01
N GLN A 226 31.34 -21.73 6.06
CA GLN A 226 31.81 -20.38 6.36
C GLN A 226 31.47 -19.94 7.79
N GLY A 227 31.07 -20.91 8.64
CA GLY A 227 30.77 -20.65 10.04
C GLY A 227 29.33 -20.20 10.30
N GLY A 228 28.38 -20.39 9.39
CA GLY A 228 26.96 -20.11 9.63
C GLY A 228 26.21 -21.26 10.32
N VAL A 229 24.94 -21.01 10.68
CA VAL A 229 24.08 -22.03 11.32
C VAL A 229 23.73 -23.12 10.30
N ALA A 230 23.82 -24.38 10.72
CA ALA A 230 23.42 -25.53 9.92
C ALA A 230 21.91 -25.49 9.62
N ARG A 231 21.56 -25.62 8.35
CA ARG A 231 20.18 -25.45 7.84
C ARG A 231 19.79 -26.59 6.91
N SER A 232 18.50 -26.91 6.87
CA SER A 232 17.94 -27.94 5.99
C SER A 232 16.66 -27.46 5.31
N ASP A 233 16.37 -28.00 4.14
CA ASP A 233 15.11 -27.73 3.45
C ASP A 233 13.96 -28.48 4.14
N SER A 234 12.97 -27.72 4.61
CA SER A 234 11.77 -28.24 5.27
C SER A 234 10.51 -27.76 4.57
N ARG A 235 9.57 -28.68 4.35
CA ARG A 235 8.26 -28.36 3.76
C ARG A 235 7.32 -27.84 4.85
N VAL A 236 6.90 -26.58 4.73
CA VAL A 236 5.90 -25.96 5.62
C VAL A 236 4.69 -25.50 4.81
N GLY A 237 3.62 -26.29 4.90
CA GLY A 237 2.42 -26.09 4.07
C GLY A 237 2.77 -26.13 2.57
N PRO A 238 2.47 -25.07 1.80
CA PRO A 238 2.77 -25.02 0.36
C PRO A 238 4.20 -24.57 0.04
N ARG A 239 5.02 -24.18 1.03
CA ARG A 239 6.38 -23.65 0.81
C ARG A 239 7.45 -24.65 1.25
N THR A 240 8.62 -24.58 0.60
CA THR A 240 9.86 -25.18 1.10
C THR A 240 10.73 -24.05 1.65
N LEU A 241 11.16 -24.18 2.90
CA LEU A 241 11.94 -23.18 3.64
C LEU A 241 13.29 -23.78 4.05
N LYS A 242 14.36 -22.99 4.00
CA LYS A 242 15.60 -23.33 4.70
C LYS A 242 15.42 -23.06 6.18
N THR A 243 15.44 -24.10 7.00
CA THR A 243 15.15 -23.99 8.43
C THR A 243 16.29 -24.48 9.31
N PHE A 244 16.28 -24.02 10.56
CA PHE A 244 17.12 -24.48 11.65
C PHE A 244 16.30 -24.51 12.94
N THR A 245 16.71 -25.31 13.93
CA THR A 245 16.02 -25.34 15.24
C THR A 245 16.48 -24.17 16.11
N GLY A 246 15.64 -23.72 17.03
CA GLY A 246 16.05 -22.72 18.02
C GLY A 246 17.26 -23.19 18.84
N GLN A 247 17.33 -24.49 19.16
CA GLN A 247 18.50 -25.09 19.82
C GLN A 247 19.78 -24.91 18.98
N ALA A 248 19.74 -25.19 17.68
CA ALA A 248 20.91 -25.03 16.80
C ALA A 248 21.38 -23.56 16.71
N LEU A 249 20.45 -22.61 16.73
CA LEU A 249 20.80 -21.18 16.79
C LEU A 249 21.47 -20.83 18.12
N LEU A 250 20.92 -21.29 19.24
CA LEU A 250 21.46 -21.02 20.58
C LEU A 250 22.86 -21.63 20.76
N ASP A 251 23.06 -22.87 20.30
CA ASP A 251 24.37 -23.53 20.35
C ASP A 251 25.40 -22.79 19.49
N TRP A 252 24.99 -22.30 18.32
CA TRP A 252 25.86 -21.52 17.45
C TRP A 252 26.26 -20.18 18.06
N LEU A 253 25.30 -19.45 18.66
CA LEU A 253 25.53 -18.18 19.34
C LEU A 253 26.43 -18.34 20.57
N ALA A 254 26.30 -19.45 21.30
CA ALA A 254 27.19 -19.77 22.41
C ALA A 254 28.64 -20.05 21.95
N ALA A 255 28.81 -20.65 20.77
CA ALA A 255 30.12 -20.91 20.18
C ALA A 255 30.73 -19.69 19.45
N HIS A 256 29.91 -18.72 19.05
CA HIS A 256 30.30 -17.50 18.33
C HIS A 256 29.74 -16.25 19.04
N PRO A 257 30.22 -15.93 20.26
CA PRO A 257 29.76 -14.75 20.98
C PRO A 257 30.00 -13.49 20.14
N SER A 258 29.05 -12.56 20.17
CA SER A 258 29.12 -11.29 19.44
C SER A 258 30.39 -10.52 19.82
N SER A 259 31.17 -10.11 18.81
CA SER A 259 32.29 -9.18 19.02
C SER A 259 31.84 -7.73 19.21
N HIS A 260 30.53 -7.47 19.12
CA HIS A 260 29.93 -6.14 19.26
C HIS A 260 29.39 -5.94 20.68
N ALA A 261 29.89 -4.91 21.37
CA ALA A 261 29.54 -4.59 22.75
C ALA A 261 28.05 -4.29 22.98
N SER A 262 27.30 -3.94 21.93
CA SER A 262 25.88 -3.59 21.95
C SER A 262 24.92 -4.79 21.85
N VAL A 263 25.40 -5.99 21.50
CA VAL A 263 24.59 -7.22 21.48
C VAL A 263 25.01 -8.08 22.64
N SER A 264 24.05 -8.47 23.50
CA SER A 264 24.31 -9.30 24.67
C SER A 264 25.15 -10.54 24.32
N THR A 265 26.16 -10.82 25.14
CA THR A 265 27.00 -12.02 25.03
C THR A 265 26.23 -13.29 25.39
N GLU A 266 25.02 -13.18 25.95
CA GLU A 266 24.16 -14.31 26.23
C GLU A 266 23.40 -14.77 24.97
N ALA A 267 23.59 -16.05 24.61
CA ALA A 267 23.01 -16.64 23.41
C ALA A 267 21.48 -16.46 23.30
N GLN A 268 20.74 -16.58 24.41
CA GLN A 268 19.28 -16.40 24.40
C GLN A 268 18.88 -14.95 24.08
N ALA A 269 19.56 -13.98 24.69
CA ALA A 269 19.26 -12.57 24.46
C ALA A 269 19.58 -12.15 23.02
N ALA A 270 20.69 -12.65 22.45
CA ALA A 270 21.05 -12.44 21.04
C ALA A 270 20.05 -13.12 20.08
N ALA A 271 19.61 -14.35 20.38
CA ALA A 271 18.59 -15.03 19.60
C ALA A 271 17.24 -14.28 19.62
N ASP A 272 16.83 -13.80 20.79
CA ASP A 272 15.61 -13.02 20.94
C ASP A 272 15.72 -11.65 20.26
N ALA A 273 16.92 -11.04 20.21
CA ALA A 273 17.17 -9.82 19.45
C ALA A 273 17.02 -10.05 17.94
N LEU A 274 17.55 -11.15 17.40
CA LEU A 274 17.35 -11.55 16.00
C LEU A 274 15.86 -11.76 15.66
N LEU A 275 15.10 -12.33 16.59
CA LEU A 275 13.66 -12.54 16.44
C LEU A 275 12.88 -11.21 16.49
N ARG A 276 13.15 -10.36 17.49
CA ARG A 276 12.47 -9.04 17.65
C ARG A 276 12.75 -8.08 16.51
N ASN A 277 13.95 -8.12 15.94
CA ASN A 277 14.35 -7.30 14.79
C ASN A 277 13.98 -7.95 13.43
N ASN A 278 13.15 -9.00 13.42
CA ASN A 278 12.67 -9.66 12.21
C ASN A 278 13.77 -10.17 11.27
N HIS A 279 14.95 -10.52 11.79
CA HIS A 279 15.98 -11.19 11.00
C HIS A 279 15.73 -12.70 10.91
N VAL A 280 15.16 -13.26 11.98
CA VAL A 280 14.74 -14.65 12.08
C VAL A 280 13.24 -14.69 12.36
N THR A 281 12.55 -15.66 11.77
CA THR A 281 11.10 -15.85 11.96
C THR A 281 10.75 -17.33 12.13
N PRO A 282 9.69 -17.67 12.87
CA PRO A 282 9.20 -19.05 12.92
C PRO A 282 8.87 -19.60 11.53
N ALA A 283 9.23 -20.86 11.29
CA ALA A 283 8.99 -21.51 10.01
C ALA A 283 7.49 -21.76 9.76
N ALA A 284 6.68 -21.90 10.81
CA ALA A 284 5.26 -22.23 10.74
C ALA A 284 4.37 -21.20 11.45
N ALA A 285 3.15 -21.05 10.94
CA ALA A 285 2.11 -20.17 11.49
C ALA A 285 1.67 -20.54 12.91
N SER A 286 1.76 -21.83 13.25
CA SER A 286 1.37 -22.39 14.54
C SER A 286 2.36 -22.12 15.67
N TYR A 287 3.40 -21.33 15.42
CA TYR A 287 4.19 -20.76 16.51
C TYR A 287 3.22 -20.02 17.44
N PRO A 288 3.32 -20.16 18.79
CA PRO A 288 2.24 -19.83 19.73
C PRO A 288 1.76 -18.39 19.57
N TYR A 289 0.76 -18.24 18.72
CA TYR A 289 0.13 -16.98 18.42
C TYR A 289 -1.37 -17.21 18.49
N THR A 290 -1.93 -16.93 19.66
CA THR A 290 -3.38 -16.93 19.85
C THR A 290 -3.94 -15.71 19.12
N PRO A 291 -4.88 -15.89 18.17
CA PRO A 291 -5.54 -14.76 17.53
C PRO A 291 -6.10 -13.79 18.57
N VAL A 292 -6.04 -12.49 18.29
CA VAL A 292 -6.60 -11.48 19.21
C VAL A 292 -8.11 -11.76 19.33
N PRO A 293 -8.65 -11.96 20.54
CA PRO A 293 -10.08 -12.18 20.71
C PRO A 293 -10.88 -11.00 20.16
N LEU A 294 -11.93 -11.29 19.38
CA LEU A 294 -12.87 -10.27 18.91
C LEU A 294 -14.10 -10.28 19.84
N GLY A 295 -14.48 -9.12 20.37
CA GLY A 295 -15.76 -8.94 21.07
C GLY A 295 -15.76 -9.14 22.59
N VAL A 296 -14.60 -9.20 23.26
CA VAL A 296 -14.51 -9.21 24.73
C VAL A 296 -13.86 -7.92 25.21
N ALA A 297 -14.68 -6.93 25.57
CA ALA A 297 -14.19 -5.72 26.22
C ALA A 297 -13.55 -6.08 27.56
N GLY A 298 -12.29 -5.66 27.80
CA GLY A 298 -11.60 -5.88 29.07
C GLY A 298 -10.56 -7.01 29.07
N VAL A 299 -10.45 -7.82 28.00
CA VAL A 299 -9.18 -8.50 27.72
C VAL A 299 -8.29 -7.45 27.09
N THR A 300 -7.70 -6.60 27.94
CA THR A 300 -6.50 -5.83 27.58
C THR A 300 -5.58 -6.75 26.80
N ALA A 301 -4.93 -6.25 25.74
CA ALA A 301 -3.83 -6.96 25.08
C ALA A 301 -2.91 -7.49 26.18
N ALA A 302 -3.11 -8.75 26.57
CA ALA A 302 -2.55 -9.29 27.78
C ALA A 302 -1.06 -9.23 27.54
N LYS A 303 -0.33 -8.32 28.22
CA LYS A 303 1.09 -7.99 28.00
C LYS A 303 1.75 -9.15 27.26
N GLN A 304 1.70 -9.15 25.93
CA GLN A 304 2.00 -10.37 25.20
C GLN A 304 3.48 -10.53 25.43
N GLN A 305 3.85 -11.53 26.22
CA GLN A 305 5.23 -11.72 26.64
C GLN A 305 6.06 -11.71 25.37
N LEU A 306 7.09 -10.84 25.34
CA LEU A 306 7.92 -10.68 24.16
C LEU A 306 8.36 -12.08 23.71
N PRO A 307 8.15 -12.43 22.43
CA PRO A 307 8.42 -13.78 21.99
C PRO A 307 9.91 -14.05 22.18
N SER A 308 10.20 -15.17 22.84
CA SER A 308 11.54 -15.69 23.02
C SER A 308 11.73 -16.89 22.09
N VAL A 309 12.95 -17.11 21.63
CA VAL A 309 13.32 -18.24 20.78
C VAL A 309 13.17 -19.53 21.59
N SER A 310 12.24 -20.39 21.16
CA SER A 310 12.04 -21.73 21.69
C SER A 310 13.05 -22.70 21.11
N ARG A 311 13.71 -23.47 21.97
CA ARG A 311 14.68 -24.51 21.58
C ARG A 311 14.12 -25.53 20.58
N THR A 312 12.84 -25.87 20.71
CA THR A 312 12.18 -26.94 19.93
C THR A 312 11.52 -26.45 18.65
N ALA A 313 11.30 -25.14 18.51
CA ALA A 313 10.69 -24.58 17.32
C ALA A 313 11.68 -24.52 16.15
N SER A 314 11.14 -24.58 14.93
CA SER A 314 11.90 -24.35 13.70
C SER A 314 11.77 -22.90 13.26
N TYR A 315 12.89 -22.33 12.83
CA TYR A 315 13.00 -20.96 12.37
C TYR A 315 13.64 -20.90 10.98
N THR A 316 13.47 -19.78 10.31
CA THR A 316 14.10 -19.45 9.03
C THR A 316 14.57 -18.00 9.03
N LEU A 317 15.52 -17.68 8.17
CA LEU A 317 15.95 -16.30 7.95
C LEU A 317 14.94 -15.59 7.06
N VAL A 318 14.52 -14.40 7.47
CA VAL A 318 13.53 -13.60 6.72
C VAL A 318 14.06 -13.23 5.32
N SER A 319 15.37 -13.08 5.17
CA SER A 319 16.05 -12.85 3.89
C SER A 319 15.95 -14.04 2.93
N GLU A 320 15.73 -15.24 3.44
CA GLU A 320 15.64 -16.48 2.67
C GLU A 320 14.21 -16.97 2.47
N THR A 321 13.25 -16.39 3.20
CA THR A 321 11.85 -16.82 3.07
C THR A 321 11.30 -16.48 1.69
N PRO A 322 10.80 -17.47 0.92
CA PRO A 322 10.16 -17.22 -0.36
C PRO A 322 8.89 -16.38 -0.17
N ALA A 323 8.55 -15.62 -1.21
CA ALA A 323 7.33 -14.84 -1.25
C ALA A 323 6.08 -15.74 -1.07
N PRO A 324 4.98 -15.21 -0.51
CA PRO A 324 3.71 -15.91 -0.46
C PRO A 324 3.21 -16.33 -1.85
N VAL A 325 2.54 -17.46 -1.91
CA VAL A 325 1.91 -17.99 -3.14
C VAL A 325 0.40 -17.83 -3.08
N LYS A 326 -0.29 -18.10 -4.20
CA LYS A 326 -1.76 -18.04 -4.29
C LYS A 326 -2.43 -18.83 -3.16
N GLY A 327 -3.52 -18.29 -2.63
CA GLY A 327 -4.24 -18.80 -1.46
C GLY A 327 -3.62 -18.47 -0.10
N MET A 328 -2.38 -17.97 -0.02
CA MET A 328 -1.76 -17.51 1.23
C MET A 328 -1.98 -16.01 1.46
N GLU A 329 -1.94 -15.58 2.72
CA GLU A 329 -1.94 -14.17 3.09
C GLU A 329 -0.61 -13.51 2.69
N LEU A 330 -0.69 -12.40 1.98
CA LEU A 330 0.45 -11.72 1.37
C LEU A 330 1.42 -11.11 2.39
N ASN A 331 0.96 -10.88 3.63
CA ASN A 331 1.79 -10.40 4.71
C ASN A 331 2.44 -11.52 5.55
N THR A 332 2.42 -12.79 5.10
CA THR A 332 3.01 -13.94 5.82
C THR A 332 4.35 -14.40 5.25
N LYS A 333 5.07 -13.48 4.58
CA LYS A 333 6.49 -13.71 4.25
C LYS A 333 7.30 -13.98 5.51
N PHE A 334 6.99 -13.30 6.61
CA PHE A 334 7.46 -13.64 7.95
C PHE A 334 6.36 -13.35 8.97
N TRP A 335 6.54 -13.85 10.19
CA TRP A 335 5.65 -13.62 11.32
C TRP A 335 6.13 -12.47 12.18
N TRP A 336 5.24 -11.53 12.47
CA TRP A 336 5.53 -10.36 13.30
C TRP A 336 5.74 -10.78 14.77
N SER A 337 6.93 -10.51 15.29
CA SER A 337 7.30 -10.86 16.66
C SER A 337 7.11 -9.70 17.65
N GLY A 338 7.11 -8.46 17.18
CA GLY A 338 6.87 -7.28 18.00
C GLY A 338 5.43 -7.15 18.53
N SER A 339 5.23 -6.24 19.48
CA SER A 339 3.90 -5.71 19.78
C SER A 339 3.39 -4.95 18.55
N ALA A 340 2.09 -4.98 18.29
CA ALA A 340 1.49 -4.14 17.26
C ALA A 340 1.09 -2.79 17.82
N ARG A 341 1.31 -1.74 17.03
CA ARG A 341 0.73 -0.41 17.23
C ARG A 341 -0.78 -0.43 16.97
N PRO A 342 -1.51 0.65 17.33
CA PRO A 342 -2.92 0.79 16.98
C PRO A 342 -3.19 0.51 15.50
N ALA A 343 -4.26 -0.24 15.20
CA ALA A 343 -4.55 -0.70 13.85
C ALA A 343 -4.65 0.44 12.82
N THR A 344 -5.21 1.58 13.23
CA THR A 344 -5.34 2.80 12.42
C THR A 344 -3.98 3.39 12.03
N GLN A 345 -3.00 3.36 12.95
CA GLN A 345 -1.64 3.84 12.68
C GLN A 345 -0.91 2.94 11.69
N VAL A 346 -0.95 1.61 11.90
CA VAL A 346 -0.33 0.63 11.01
C VAL A 346 -0.89 0.75 9.59
N ALA A 347 -2.22 0.84 9.45
CA ALA A 347 -2.85 0.98 8.14
C ALA A 347 -2.56 2.32 7.46
N SER A 348 -2.45 3.40 8.23
CA SER A 348 -2.06 4.72 7.72
C SER A 348 -0.64 4.70 7.15
N GLU A 349 0.32 4.08 7.85
CA GLU A 349 1.70 3.92 7.36
C GLU A 349 1.77 3.07 6.09
N LEU A 350 1.15 1.88 6.09
CA LEU A 350 1.11 1.00 4.91
C LEU A 350 0.58 1.70 3.68
N ARG A 351 -0.41 2.53 3.91
CA ARG A 351 -0.99 3.36 2.89
C ARG A 351 -0.06 4.48 2.43
N GLY A 352 0.63 5.17 3.33
CA GLY A 352 1.63 6.19 2.95
C GLY A 352 2.68 5.60 2.00
N LEU A 353 3.19 4.42 2.34
CA LEU A 353 4.13 3.67 1.51
C LEU A 353 3.53 3.29 0.14
N ILE A 354 2.30 2.77 0.12
CA ILE A 354 1.67 2.37 -1.15
C ILE A 354 1.31 3.57 -2.03
N LEU A 355 0.93 4.70 -1.44
CA LEU A 355 0.65 5.94 -2.18
C LEU A 355 1.92 6.52 -2.79
N ALA A 356 3.03 6.52 -2.06
CA ALA A 356 4.32 6.97 -2.58
C ALA A 356 4.80 6.10 -3.76
N LEU A 357 4.62 4.77 -3.65
CA LEU A 357 4.85 3.85 -4.76
C LEU A 357 3.91 4.13 -5.93
N TYR A 358 2.61 4.26 -5.66
CA TYR A 358 1.62 4.50 -6.70
C TYR A 358 1.90 5.79 -7.46
N ASP A 359 2.17 6.90 -6.76
CA ASP A 359 2.51 8.19 -7.36
C ASP A 359 3.75 8.10 -8.27
N LYS A 360 4.77 7.36 -7.84
CA LYS A 360 6.00 7.14 -8.60
C LYS A 360 5.78 6.33 -9.89
N TYR A 361 4.85 5.37 -9.88
CA TYR A 361 4.65 4.41 -10.96
C TYR A 361 3.35 4.61 -11.77
N LEU A 362 2.54 5.61 -11.42
CA LEU A 362 1.36 6.04 -12.18
C LEU A 362 1.80 6.79 -13.44
N ALA A 363 1.25 6.43 -14.60
CA ALA A 363 1.48 7.12 -15.85
C ALA A 363 0.93 8.56 -15.83
N PRO A 364 1.45 9.49 -16.64
CA PRO A 364 0.97 10.87 -16.74
C PRO A 364 -0.55 11.00 -16.97
N ASP A 365 -1.12 10.09 -17.75
CA ASP A 365 -2.56 10.05 -18.05
C ASP A 365 -3.44 9.61 -16.87
N GLY A 366 -2.83 9.13 -15.79
CA GLY A 366 -3.55 8.67 -14.60
C GLY A 366 -4.25 7.32 -14.76
N ARG A 367 -4.05 6.62 -15.88
CA ARG A 367 -4.83 5.42 -16.24
C ARG A 367 -4.04 4.13 -16.19
N LYS A 368 -2.73 4.20 -16.03
CA LYS A 368 -1.81 3.05 -16.07
C LYS A 368 -0.80 3.08 -14.94
N VAL A 369 -0.50 1.93 -14.36
CA VAL A 369 0.40 1.76 -13.22
C VAL A 369 1.38 0.63 -13.53
N ALA A 370 2.67 0.92 -13.46
CA ALA A 370 3.72 -0.06 -13.75
C ALA A 370 3.98 -1.00 -12.55
N TYR A 371 3.06 -1.92 -12.25
CA TYR A 371 3.15 -2.84 -11.09
C TYR A 371 4.44 -3.68 -11.10
N SER A 372 4.88 -4.13 -12.29
CA SER A 372 6.12 -4.90 -12.43
C SER A 372 7.36 -4.11 -12.00
N ALA A 373 7.40 -2.81 -12.32
CA ALA A 373 8.48 -1.91 -11.91
C ALA A 373 8.37 -1.55 -10.41
N MET A 374 7.14 -1.36 -9.92
CA MET A 374 6.85 -1.11 -8.51
C MET A 374 7.35 -2.24 -7.61
N LYS A 375 7.17 -3.50 -8.01
CA LYS A 375 7.64 -4.68 -7.26
C LYS A 375 9.16 -4.67 -7.00
N ALA A 376 9.94 -4.12 -7.93
CA ALA A 376 11.39 -4.06 -7.82
C ALA A 376 11.90 -2.91 -6.94
N ASP A 377 11.03 -1.98 -6.54
CA ASP A 377 11.40 -0.83 -5.73
C ASP A 377 11.72 -1.22 -4.27
N PRO A 378 12.81 -0.70 -3.67
CA PRO A 378 13.10 -0.89 -2.25
C PRO A 378 11.95 -0.48 -1.32
N LEU A 379 11.19 0.56 -1.67
CA LEU A 379 10.03 1.03 -0.91
C LEU A 379 8.91 -0.02 -0.90
N PHE A 380 8.79 -0.83 -1.96
CA PHE A 380 7.85 -1.97 -1.96
C PHE A 380 8.28 -3.05 -0.97
N GLN A 381 9.58 -3.28 -0.81
CA GLN A 381 10.07 -4.22 0.21
C GLN A 381 9.75 -3.72 1.62
N GLN A 382 9.94 -2.42 1.89
CA GLN A 382 9.54 -1.79 3.15
C GLN A 382 8.04 -1.97 3.41
N TYR A 383 7.21 -1.68 2.42
CA TYR A 383 5.76 -1.90 2.48
C TYR A 383 5.40 -3.36 2.82
N THR A 384 6.00 -4.34 2.13
CA THR A 384 5.72 -5.76 2.42
C THR A 384 6.13 -6.14 3.84
N ALA A 385 7.22 -5.58 4.35
CA ALA A 385 7.69 -5.83 5.71
C ALA A 385 6.77 -5.21 6.77
N ALA A 386 6.41 -3.93 6.59
CA ALA A 386 5.46 -3.24 7.47
C ALA A 386 4.10 -3.96 7.52
N SER A 387 3.68 -4.62 6.44
CA SER A 387 2.38 -5.29 6.38
C SER A 387 2.28 -6.48 7.35
N ALA A 388 3.41 -7.04 7.79
CA ALA A 388 3.44 -8.14 8.75
C ALA A 388 2.86 -7.74 10.12
N GLU A 389 2.99 -6.48 10.53
CA GLU A 389 2.47 -6.00 11.82
C GLU A 389 0.94 -6.16 11.94
N LEU A 390 0.22 -6.12 10.80
CA LEU A 390 -1.23 -6.39 10.76
C LEU A 390 -1.61 -7.73 11.38
N GLN A 391 -0.71 -8.73 11.37
CA GLN A 391 -0.95 -10.03 11.99
C GLN A 391 -1.31 -9.91 13.48
N ARG A 392 -0.90 -8.80 14.14
CA ARG A 392 -1.04 -8.63 15.59
C ARG A 392 -1.88 -7.42 16.03
N VAL A 393 -2.44 -6.66 15.09
CA VAL A 393 -3.27 -5.50 15.46
C VAL A 393 -4.53 -5.94 16.21
N ASP A 394 -4.92 -5.16 17.22
CA ASP A 394 -6.19 -5.32 17.92
C ASP A 394 -7.28 -4.48 17.24
N LEU A 395 -8.37 -5.14 16.84
CA LEU A 395 -9.53 -4.51 16.22
C LEU A 395 -10.63 -4.15 17.23
N THR A 396 -10.52 -4.63 18.47
CA THR A 396 -11.52 -4.46 19.54
C THR A 396 -11.82 -2.99 19.86
N PRO A 397 -10.85 -2.08 20.02
CA PRO A 397 -11.12 -0.71 20.44
C PRO A 397 -11.71 0.18 19.34
N LEU A 398 -11.73 -0.29 18.08
CA LEU A 398 -12.11 0.55 16.95
C LEU A 398 -13.61 0.90 16.95
N SER A 399 -13.89 2.19 16.83
CA SER A 399 -15.20 2.73 16.47
C SER A 399 -15.59 2.33 15.04
N ARG A 400 -16.84 2.62 14.65
CA ARG A 400 -17.35 2.33 13.31
C ARG A 400 -16.53 3.03 12.23
N ASP A 401 -16.19 4.30 12.41
CA ASP A 401 -15.48 5.09 11.40
C ASP A 401 -13.99 4.73 11.33
N GLU A 402 -13.37 4.40 12.46
CA GLU A 402 -12.02 3.82 12.48
C GLU A 402 -11.96 2.48 11.77
N LEU A 403 -12.95 1.61 12.01
CA LEU A 403 -13.05 0.32 11.34
C LEU A 403 -13.24 0.50 9.83
N PHE A 404 -14.12 1.42 9.40
CA PHE A 404 -14.34 1.69 7.99
C PHE A 404 -13.08 2.24 7.32
N ALA A 405 -12.46 3.28 7.90
CA ALA A 405 -11.23 3.88 7.38
C ALA A 405 -10.10 2.85 7.28
N LEU A 406 -9.93 2.02 8.32
CA LEU A 406 -8.98 0.91 8.34
C LEU A 406 -9.20 -0.04 7.15
N PHE A 407 -10.41 -0.58 7.00
CA PHE A 407 -10.66 -1.62 6.00
C PHE A 407 -10.69 -1.11 4.56
N VAL A 408 -11.11 0.13 4.31
CA VAL A 408 -10.96 0.75 2.97
C VAL A 408 -9.48 0.92 2.61
N ASN A 409 -8.66 1.38 3.56
CA ASN A 409 -7.22 1.54 3.35
C ASN A 409 -6.54 0.18 3.09
N LEU A 410 -6.88 -0.83 3.89
CA LEU A 410 -6.30 -2.18 3.76
C LEU A 410 -6.74 -2.89 2.49
N TYR A 411 -7.99 -2.72 2.05
CA TYR A 411 -8.46 -3.24 0.77
C TYR A 411 -7.61 -2.68 -0.37
N ASN A 412 -7.49 -1.35 -0.45
CA ASN A 412 -6.72 -0.71 -1.52
C ASN A 412 -5.23 -1.16 -1.49
N ALA A 413 -4.67 -1.31 -0.30
CA ALA A 413 -3.30 -1.79 -0.11
C ALA A 413 -3.14 -3.26 -0.58
N VAL A 414 -4.02 -4.17 -0.15
CA VAL A 414 -3.90 -5.60 -0.48
C VAL A 414 -4.07 -5.86 -1.98
N ILE A 415 -4.91 -5.09 -2.68
CA ILE A 415 -5.07 -5.20 -4.13
C ILE A 415 -3.76 -4.86 -4.85
N ILE A 416 -3.11 -3.74 -4.50
CA ILE A 416 -1.82 -3.36 -5.12
C ILE A 416 -0.74 -4.40 -4.80
N HIS A 417 -0.66 -4.86 -3.54
CA HIS A 417 0.27 -5.93 -3.17
C HIS A 417 0.04 -7.19 -4.01
N ALA A 418 -1.22 -7.63 -4.13
CA ALA A 418 -1.58 -8.81 -4.90
C ALA A 418 -1.22 -8.66 -6.38
N LEU A 419 -1.48 -7.50 -6.99
CA LEU A 419 -1.12 -7.23 -8.39
C LEU A 419 0.40 -7.28 -8.61
N CYS A 420 1.20 -6.68 -7.71
CA CYS A 420 2.66 -6.73 -7.78
C CYS A 420 3.22 -8.16 -7.59
N VAL A 421 2.68 -8.93 -6.65
CA VAL A 421 3.25 -10.24 -6.29
C VAL A 421 2.73 -11.37 -7.16
N LEU A 422 1.40 -11.43 -7.35
CA LEU A 422 0.68 -12.52 -8.02
C LEU A 422 0.38 -12.22 -9.50
N GLY A 423 0.47 -10.96 -9.90
CA GLY A 423 0.06 -10.50 -11.22
C GLY A 423 -1.45 -10.29 -11.34
N PRO A 424 -1.89 -9.70 -12.45
CA PRO A 424 -3.30 -9.43 -12.70
C PRO A 424 -4.10 -10.72 -12.95
N PRO A 425 -5.36 -10.79 -12.49
CA PRO A 425 -6.21 -11.95 -12.77
C PRO A 425 -6.72 -11.94 -14.21
N SER A 426 -6.84 -13.12 -14.80
CA SER A 426 -7.65 -13.30 -16.01
C SER A 426 -9.14 -13.22 -15.67
N ALA A 427 -10.00 -13.12 -16.70
CA ALA A 427 -11.45 -13.15 -16.50
C ALA A 427 -11.92 -14.39 -15.73
N ALA A 428 -11.31 -15.57 -16.00
CA ALA A 428 -11.65 -16.82 -15.35
C ALA A 428 -11.16 -16.91 -13.90
N SER A 429 -10.03 -16.28 -13.56
CA SER A 429 -9.47 -16.32 -12.20
C SER A 429 -9.88 -15.14 -11.32
N ARG A 430 -10.65 -14.18 -11.85
CA ARG A 430 -10.99 -12.94 -11.14
C ARG A 430 -11.73 -13.18 -9.83
N GLY A 431 -12.73 -14.07 -9.82
CA GLY A 431 -13.44 -14.40 -8.58
C GLY A 431 -12.50 -14.95 -7.51
N ALA A 432 -11.61 -15.89 -7.88
CA ALA A 432 -10.64 -16.46 -6.95
C ALA A 432 -9.59 -15.44 -6.49
N PHE A 433 -9.22 -14.48 -7.34
CA PHE A 433 -8.29 -13.41 -6.97
C PHE A 433 -8.80 -12.61 -5.76
N PHE A 434 -10.04 -12.13 -5.82
CA PHE A 434 -10.61 -11.35 -4.71
C PHE A 434 -11.03 -12.20 -3.50
N SER A 435 -11.56 -13.41 -3.73
CA SER A 435 -12.11 -14.25 -2.66
C SER A 435 -11.11 -15.23 -2.02
N LYS A 436 -9.88 -15.36 -2.55
CA LYS A 436 -8.90 -16.34 -2.04
C LYS A 436 -7.46 -15.82 -1.99
N ASP A 437 -7.02 -15.13 -3.03
CA ASP A 437 -5.60 -14.83 -3.26
C ASP A 437 -5.16 -13.47 -2.71
N ALA A 438 -5.92 -12.40 -2.96
CA ALA A 438 -5.66 -11.08 -2.42
C ALA A 438 -6.10 -11.04 -0.95
N ALA A 439 -5.22 -11.43 -0.03
CA ALA A 439 -5.56 -11.57 1.38
C ALA A 439 -4.44 -11.11 2.31
N TYR A 440 -4.84 -10.63 3.49
CA TYR A 440 -3.96 -10.38 4.62
C TYR A 440 -4.38 -11.16 5.85
N ASN A 441 -3.40 -11.44 6.71
CA ASN A 441 -3.64 -11.83 8.09
C ASN A 441 -3.76 -10.55 8.93
N ILE A 442 -4.93 -10.32 9.52
CA ILE A 442 -5.23 -9.17 10.38
C ILE A 442 -5.68 -9.70 11.74
N GLY A 443 -4.96 -9.36 12.81
CA GLY A 443 -5.26 -9.80 14.17
C GLY A 443 -5.24 -11.33 14.36
N GLY A 444 -4.46 -12.05 13.53
CA GLY A 444 -4.37 -13.51 13.55
C GLY A 444 -5.41 -14.22 12.68
N ARG A 445 -6.16 -13.49 11.84
CA ARG A 445 -7.23 -14.05 10.99
C ARG A 445 -7.04 -13.67 9.54
N LYS A 446 -7.40 -14.57 8.62
CA LYS A 446 -7.40 -14.30 7.19
C LYS A 446 -8.55 -13.37 6.82
N TYR A 447 -8.23 -12.29 6.11
CA TYR A 447 -9.16 -11.40 5.43
C TYR A 447 -8.75 -11.30 3.97
N THR A 448 -9.58 -11.84 3.09
CA THR A 448 -9.51 -11.63 1.64
C THR A 448 -10.04 -10.23 1.26
N ALA A 449 -9.79 -9.77 0.04
CA ALA A 449 -10.38 -8.53 -0.45
C ALA A 449 -11.92 -8.60 -0.40
N ASP A 450 -12.49 -9.77 -0.72
CA ASP A 450 -13.93 -10.04 -0.61
C ASP A 450 -14.43 -9.97 0.84
N ASP A 451 -13.68 -10.54 1.79
CA ASP A 451 -13.95 -10.43 3.23
C ASP A 451 -13.95 -8.97 3.71
N MET A 452 -13.00 -8.15 3.23
CA MET A 452 -12.90 -6.74 3.63
C MET A 452 -14.07 -5.91 3.06
N GLU A 453 -14.38 -6.07 1.77
CA GLU A 453 -15.45 -5.34 1.10
C GLU A 453 -16.83 -5.83 1.55
N ASN A 454 -17.12 -7.11 1.35
CA ASN A 454 -18.45 -7.67 1.51
C ASN A 454 -18.72 -8.12 2.96
N GLY A 455 -17.70 -8.63 3.63
CA GLY A 455 -17.74 -9.04 5.04
C GLY A 455 -17.77 -7.84 5.99
N VAL A 456 -16.73 -6.99 5.96
CA VAL A 456 -16.61 -5.87 6.90
C VAL A 456 -17.41 -4.65 6.45
N LEU A 457 -17.04 -4.03 5.31
CA LEU A 457 -17.54 -2.71 4.92
C LEU A 457 -19.03 -2.70 4.53
N ARG A 458 -19.51 -3.80 3.94
CA ARG A 458 -20.93 -3.96 3.56
C ARG A 458 -21.79 -4.65 4.61
N GLY A 459 -21.29 -4.87 5.83
CA GLY A 459 -22.10 -5.46 6.90
C GLY A 459 -22.43 -6.94 6.68
N ASN A 460 -21.44 -7.74 6.29
CA ASN A 460 -21.55 -9.17 5.98
C ASN A 460 -22.62 -9.51 4.91
N LYS A 461 -22.59 -8.77 3.80
CA LYS A 461 -23.47 -9.02 2.64
C LYS A 461 -22.84 -9.97 1.65
N ALA A 462 -23.66 -10.60 0.81
CA ALA A 462 -23.17 -11.41 -0.29
C ALA A 462 -22.38 -10.57 -1.31
N ALA A 463 -21.29 -11.11 -1.83
CA ALA A 463 -20.52 -10.50 -2.91
C ALA A 463 -21.36 -10.36 -4.20
N ALA A 464 -21.09 -9.32 -4.99
CA ALA A 464 -21.77 -9.13 -6.28
C ALA A 464 -21.54 -10.28 -7.28
N SER A 465 -20.42 -11.00 -7.15
CA SER A 465 -20.12 -12.20 -7.94
C SER A 465 -20.90 -13.44 -7.51
N ASN A 466 -21.68 -13.37 -6.42
CA ASN A 466 -22.56 -14.46 -6.01
C ASN A 466 -23.59 -14.74 -7.12
N LEU A 467 -23.79 -16.01 -7.45
CA LEU A 467 -24.71 -16.42 -8.52
C LEU A 467 -26.12 -15.84 -8.34
N LEU A 468 -26.63 -15.81 -7.11
CA LEU A 468 -27.95 -15.24 -6.79
C LEU A 468 -27.97 -13.72 -7.00
N CYS A 469 -26.89 -13.01 -6.65
CA CYS A 469 -26.75 -11.58 -6.93
C CYS A 469 -26.70 -11.30 -8.45
N LEU A 470 -25.95 -12.10 -9.21
CA LEU A 470 -25.83 -11.96 -10.66
C LEU A 470 -27.18 -12.11 -11.40
N VAL A 471 -28.09 -12.93 -10.88
CA VAL A 471 -29.46 -13.09 -11.42
C VAL A 471 -30.49 -12.19 -10.75
N GLY A 472 -30.07 -11.22 -9.93
CA GLY A 472 -30.96 -10.23 -9.30
C GLY A 472 -31.62 -10.68 -8.00
N LEU A 473 -31.40 -11.92 -7.54
CA LEU A 473 -31.97 -12.52 -6.33
C LEU A 473 -31.15 -12.19 -5.06
N HIS A 474 -30.78 -10.94 -4.90
CA HIS A 474 -29.89 -10.46 -3.82
C HIS A 474 -30.38 -10.85 -2.41
N GLY A 475 -31.69 -10.85 -2.16
CA GLY A 475 -32.27 -11.14 -0.85
C GLY A 475 -32.13 -12.60 -0.38
N TRP A 476 -31.74 -13.51 -1.29
CA TRP A 476 -31.57 -14.94 -1.01
C TRP A 476 -30.09 -15.32 -0.87
N ALA A 477 -29.19 -14.39 -1.17
CA ALA A 477 -27.76 -14.62 -1.11
C ALA A 477 -27.27 -14.51 0.35
N LYS A 478 -26.60 -15.56 0.83
CA LYS A 478 -25.98 -15.55 2.17
C LYS A 478 -24.80 -14.58 2.21
N GLY A 479 -24.57 -14.00 3.40
CA GLY A 479 -23.39 -13.19 3.69
C GLY A 479 -22.09 -13.96 3.48
N VAL A 480 -20.96 -13.23 3.48
CA VAL A 480 -19.63 -13.82 3.31
C VAL A 480 -19.32 -14.83 4.42
N TRP A 481 -19.76 -14.54 5.64
CA TRP A 481 -19.51 -15.37 6.82
C TRP A 481 -20.80 -15.91 7.42
N ASP A 482 -20.71 -17.14 7.91
CA ASP A 482 -21.78 -17.79 8.66
C ASP A 482 -21.98 -17.14 10.04
N VAL A 483 -23.18 -17.37 10.59
CA VAL A 483 -23.53 -16.98 11.96
C VAL A 483 -22.60 -17.70 12.93
N GLY A 484 -21.82 -16.95 13.72
CA GLY A 484 -20.84 -17.48 14.67
C GLY A 484 -19.38 -17.29 14.25
N ASP A 485 -19.10 -16.84 13.02
CA ASP A 485 -17.75 -16.39 12.67
C ASP A 485 -17.36 -15.19 13.55
N PRO A 486 -16.21 -15.24 14.27
CA PRO A 486 -15.79 -14.14 15.13
C PRO A 486 -15.63 -12.80 14.41
N ARG A 487 -15.37 -12.82 13.09
CA ARG A 487 -15.22 -11.61 12.27
C ARG A 487 -16.53 -10.84 12.13
N CYS A 488 -17.69 -11.50 12.30
CA CYS A 488 -19.00 -10.84 12.33
C CYS A 488 -19.12 -9.80 13.46
N ALA A 489 -18.29 -9.87 14.51
CA ALA A 489 -18.25 -8.85 15.58
C ALA A 489 -17.62 -7.52 15.13
N LYS A 490 -16.95 -7.50 13.97
CA LYS A 490 -16.27 -6.32 13.41
C LYS A 490 -16.73 -6.06 11.98
N VAL A 491 -18.01 -5.74 11.87
CA VAL A 491 -18.66 -5.30 10.63
C VAL A 491 -19.11 -3.85 10.76
N VAL A 492 -19.12 -3.12 9.65
CA VAL A 492 -19.59 -1.74 9.62
C VAL A 492 -21.12 -1.74 9.52
N THR A 493 -21.76 -1.23 10.56
CA THR A 493 -23.21 -0.99 10.60
C THR A 493 -23.50 0.43 11.13
N PRO A 494 -24.39 1.21 10.49
CA PRO A 494 -25.04 0.91 9.22
C PRO A 494 -24.06 0.93 8.03
N LEU A 495 -24.43 0.22 6.95
CA LEU A 495 -23.71 0.24 5.68
C LEU A 495 -23.68 1.67 5.12
N ASP A 496 -22.53 2.06 4.56
CA ASP A 496 -22.39 3.31 3.81
C ASP A 496 -22.07 3.00 2.34
N ALA A 497 -23.04 3.24 1.46
CA ALA A 497 -22.93 2.89 0.05
C ALA A 497 -21.82 3.65 -0.69
N ARG A 498 -21.28 4.73 -0.10
CA ARG A 498 -20.15 5.46 -0.67
C ARG A 498 -18.85 4.65 -0.68
N LEU A 499 -18.78 3.52 0.05
CA LEU A 499 -17.65 2.59 -0.04
C LEU A 499 -17.37 2.17 -1.50
N HIS A 500 -18.41 2.05 -2.32
CA HIS A 500 -18.30 1.66 -3.73
C HIS A 500 -17.59 2.71 -4.60
N PHE A 501 -17.44 3.93 -4.09
CA PHE A 501 -16.68 5.02 -4.73
C PHE A 501 -15.25 5.14 -4.16
N ALA A 502 -14.90 4.34 -3.15
CA ALA A 502 -13.66 4.42 -2.39
C ALA A 502 -12.73 3.20 -2.59
N LEU A 503 -13.28 2.08 -3.04
CA LEU A 503 -12.54 0.84 -3.26
C LEU A 503 -11.94 0.77 -4.68
N VAL A 504 -10.66 0.45 -4.74
CA VAL A 504 -9.89 0.35 -5.99
C VAL A 504 -9.62 -1.12 -6.31
N CYS A 505 -10.26 -1.57 -7.37
CA CYS A 505 -10.24 -2.95 -7.88
C CYS A 505 -9.07 -3.26 -8.84
N GLY A 506 -8.24 -2.28 -9.20
CA GLY A 506 -7.17 -2.41 -10.21
C GLY A 506 -7.65 -2.40 -11.68
N ALA A 507 -8.93 -2.17 -11.94
CA ALA A 507 -9.45 -1.91 -13.28
C ALA A 507 -9.27 -0.44 -13.69
N LYS A 508 -9.23 -0.17 -15.00
CA LYS A 508 -9.14 1.21 -15.55
C LYS A 508 -10.29 2.14 -15.12
N SER A 509 -11.42 1.55 -14.75
CA SER A 509 -12.64 2.27 -14.36
C SER A 509 -12.78 2.43 -12.84
N CYS A 510 -11.75 2.09 -12.03
CA CYS A 510 -11.79 2.26 -10.57
C CYS A 510 -11.40 3.72 -10.18
N PRO A 511 -11.94 4.26 -9.08
CA PRO A 511 -11.65 5.63 -8.63
C PRO A 511 -10.19 5.80 -8.14
N PRO A 512 -9.65 7.04 -8.06
CA PRO A 512 -8.31 7.30 -7.53
C PRO A 512 -8.23 7.03 -6.01
N ILE A 513 -7.06 6.57 -5.53
CA ILE A 513 -6.86 6.13 -4.14
C ILE A 513 -6.80 7.33 -3.18
N LYS A 514 -7.79 7.54 -2.31
CA LYS A 514 -7.87 8.68 -1.34
C LYS A 514 -7.65 8.27 0.10
N LEU A 515 -6.97 9.11 0.93
CA LEU A 515 -6.67 8.83 2.36
C LEU A 515 -7.92 8.97 3.21
N TYR A 516 -8.33 7.85 3.79
CA TYR A 516 -9.43 7.79 4.74
C TYR A 516 -8.85 7.67 6.15
N THR A 517 -9.11 8.68 6.95
CA THR A 517 -8.96 8.68 8.40
C THR A 517 -10.36 8.85 9.00
N PRO A 518 -10.57 8.53 10.28
CA PRO A 518 -11.86 8.79 10.93
C PRO A 518 -12.30 10.25 10.75
N ASP A 519 -11.37 11.19 10.94
CA ASP A 519 -11.64 12.63 10.89
C ASP A 519 -12.05 13.13 9.50
N ASN A 520 -11.59 12.46 8.45
CA ASN A 520 -11.86 12.88 7.07
C ASN A 520 -12.82 11.97 6.32
N LEU A 521 -13.34 10.93 6.98
CA LEU A 521 -14.06 9.84 6.31
C LEU A 521 -15.27 10.36 5.56
N GLU A 522 -16.10 11.15 6.24
CA GLU A 522 -17.33 11.73 5.71
C GLU A 522 -17.05 12.59 4.47
N GLU A 523 -16.16 13.56 4.62
CA GLU A 523 -15.76 14.49 3.57
C GLU A 523 -15.11 13.77 2.38
N GLY A 524 -14.25 12.79 2.66
CA GLY A 524 -13.53 12.00 1.68
C GLY A 524 -14.46 11.12 0.85
N LEU A 525 -15.44 10.48 1.50
CA LEU A 525 -16.47 9.66 0.86
C LEU A 525 -17.43 10.51 0.05
N ALA A 526 -17.88 11.65 0.57
CA ALA A 526 -18.72 12.59 -0.17
C ALA A 526 -18.01 13.06 -1.45
N ALA A 527 -16.76 13.50 -1.32
CA ALA A 527 -15.95 13.92 -2.47
C ALA A 527 -15.63 12.77 -3.44
N ALA A 528 -15.60 11.52 -2.97
CA ALA A 528 -15.43 10.35 -3.84
C ALA A 528 -16.70 10.08 -4.65
N GLY A 529 -17.87 10.15 -4.01
CA GLY A 529 -19.16 10.05 -4.70
C GLY A 529 -19.38 11.16 -5.71
N GLU A 530 -19.09 12.42 -5.36
CA GLU A 530 -19.17 13.55 -6.29
C GLU A 530 -18.29 13.33 -7.53
N ALA A 531 -17.01 12.99 -7.33
CA ALA A 531 -16.08 12.75 -8.42
C ALA A 531 -16.47 11.56 -9.31
N PHE A 532 -16.94 10.47 -8.70
CA PHE A 532 -17.39 9.28 -9.42
C PHE A 532 -18.64 9.57 -10.25
N CYS A 533 -19.67 10.16 -9.64
CA CYS A 533 -20.93 10.47 -10.31
C CYS A 533 -20.75 11.49 -11.44
N ALA A 534 -19.86 12.48 -11.28
CA ALA A 534 -19.57 13.45 -12.32
C ALA A 534 -19.00 12.82 -13.61
N GLY A 535 -18.21 11.74 -13.51
CA GLY A 535 -17.65 11.03 -14.68
C GLY A 535 -18.52 9.90 -15.23
N GLU A 536 -19.35 9.29 -14.37
CA GLU A 536 -20.02 8.03 -14.67
C GLU A 536 -21.54 8.12 -14.86
N VAL A 537 -22.16 9.24 -14.51
CA VAL A 537 -23.61 9.46 -14.63
C VAL A 537 -23.90 10.44 -15.75
N VAL A 538 -24.69 9.99 -16.73
CA VAL A 538 -25.17 10.84 -17.83
C VAL A 538 -26.68 10.96 -17.73
N VAL A 539 -27.17 12.19 -17.56
CA VAL A 539 -28.60 12.51 -17.47
C VAL A 539 -29.04 13.09 -18.81
N ASP A 540 -30.03 12.46 -19.44
CA ASP A 540 -30.67 12.95 -20.66
C ASP A 540 -32.15 13.24 -20.40
N ARG A 541 -32.45 14.52 -20.23
CA ARG A 541 -33.80 15.01 -19.99
C ARG A 541 -34.72 14.86 -21.21
N ALA A 542 -34.18 14.98 -22.42
CA ALA A 542 -34.98 14.92 -23.64
C ALA A 542 -35.52 13.51 -23.88
N SER A 543 -34.68 12.50 -23.67
CA SER A 543 -35.09 11.09 -23.77
C SER A 543 -35.66 10.51 -22.47
N HIS A 544 -35.72 11.31 -21.40
CA HIS A 544 -36.13 10.90 -20.06
C HIS A 544 -35.37 9.65 -19.55
N SER A 545 -34.05 9.64 -19.78
CA SER A 545 -33.17 8.51 -19.49
C SER A 545 -31.92 8.90 -18.70
N VAL A 546 -31.37 7.93 -17.97
CA VAL A 546 -30.13 8.09 -17.19
C VAL A 546 -29.23 6.88 -17.47
N ALA A 547 -28.00 7.15 -17.89
CA ALA A 547 -26.97 6.12 -18.04
C ALA A 547 -26.06 6.09 -16.81
N LEU A 548 -25.90 4.91 -16.22
CA LEU A 548 -25.20 4.66 -14.96
C LEU A 548 -24.02 3.69 -15.14
N SER A 549 -23.05 3.75 -14.23
CA SER A 549 -22.04 2.69 -14.09
C SER A 549 -22.66 1.37 -13.59
N LYS A 550 -22.06 0.23 -13.98
CA LYS A 550 -22.48 -1.10 -13.50
C LYS A 550 -22.36 -1.29 -11.99
N ILE A 551 -21.60 -0.45 -11.29
CA ILE A 551 -21.57 -0.45 -9.82
C ILE A 551 -22.98 -0.26 -9.24
N PHE A 552 -23.79 0.62 -9.84
CA PHE A 552 -25.18 0.83 -9.45
C PHE A 552 -26.12 -0.34 -9.82
N GLN A 553 -25.65 -1.30 -10.62
CA GLN A 553 -26.37 -2.54 -10.94
C GLN A 553 -25.97 -3.66 -9.99
N TRP A 554 -24.68 -3.92 -9.83
CA TRP A 554 -24.12 -5.00 -9.03
C TRP A 554 -24.40 -4.86 -7.53
N TYR A 555 -24.42 -3.61 -7.06
CA TYR A 555 -24.69 -3.27 -5.67
C TYR A 555 -26.00 -2.51 -5.53
N ALA A 556 -26.95 -2.74 -6.44
CA ALA A 556 -28.24 -2.06 -6.47
C ALA A 556 -28.93 -1.93 -5.09
N PRO A 557 -29.00 -2.99 -4.25
CA PRO A 557 -29.66 -2.90 -2.93
C PRO A 557 -28.95 -1.99 -1.92
N ASP A 558 -27.68 -1.66 -2.14
CA ASP A 558 -26.93 -0.78 -1.24
C ASP A 558 -27.28 0.69 -1.46
N PHE A 559 -27.72 1.06 -2.67
CA PHE A 559 -28.04 2.43 -3.05
C PHE A 559 -29.53 2.80 -2.95
N GLY A 560 -30.41 1.83 -2.70
CA GLY A 560 -31.86 2.02 -2.60
C GLY A 560 -32.64 0.77 -3.00
N ARG A 561 -33.90 0.68 -2.57
CA ARG A 561 -34.73 -0.53 -2.84
C ARG A 561 -35.21 -0.64 -4.28
N ASP A 562 -35.25 0.48 -4.99
CA ASP A 562 -35.69 0.58 -6.37
C ASP A 562 -34.86 1.66 -7.12
N ASP A 563 -35.08 1.77 -8.43
CA ASP A 563 -34.36 2.74 -9.26
C ASP A 563 -34.69 4.19 -8.87
N LYS A 564 -35.88 4.47 -8.31
CA LYS A 564 -36.27 5.83 -7.91
C LYS A 564 -35.47 6.28 -6.69
N GLU A 565 -35.35 5.43 -5.66
CA GLU A 565 -34.50 5.69 -4.51
C GLU A 565 -33.02 5.75 -4.87
N ARG A 566 -32.57 4.88 -5.77
CA ARG A 566 -31.19 4.91 -6.27
C ARG A 566 -30.86 6.21 -6.99
N LEU A 567 -31.74 6.69 -7.86
CA LEU A 567 -31.55 7.97 -8.56
C LEU A 567 -31.61 9.16 -7.60
N ARG A 568 -32.45 9.13 -6.55
CA ARG A 568 -32.44 10.14 -5.47
C ARG A 568 -31.17 10.11 -4.64
N TYR A 569 -30.57 8.94 -4.44
CA TYR A 569 -29.28 8.82 -3.78
C TYR A 569 -28.19 9.45 -4.65
N ILE A 570 -28.16 9.11 -5.95
CA ILE A 570 -27.20 9.64 -6.92
C ILE A 570 -27.29 11.17 -7.06
N SER A 571 -28.50 11.75 -7.05
CA SER A 571 -28.69 13.19 -7.24
C SER A 571 -27.98 14.05 -6.18
N GLN A 572 -27.69 13.49 -5.01
CA GLN A 572 -26.95 14.16 -3.94
C GLN A 572 -25.50 14.46 -4.32
N PHE A 573 -24.93 13.69 -5.26
CA PHE A 573 -23.54 13.80 -5.72
C PHE A 573 -23.39 14.53 -7.05
N LEU A 574 -24.50 14.84 -7.73
CA LEU A 574 -24.47 15.62 -8.98
C LEU A 574 -24.40 17.12 -8.68
N GLN A 575 -23.91 17.88 -9.65
CA GLN A 575 -23.87 19.34 -9.60
C GLN A 575 -24.38 19.94 -10.92
N GLY A 576 -24.71 21.24 -10.91
CA GLY A 576 -25.12 22.00 -12.10
C GLY A 576 -26.35 21.41 -12.82
N GLN A 577 -26.34 21.50 -14.15
CA GLN A 577 -27.46 21.14 -15.01
C GLN A 577 -27.91 19.68 -14.84
N ALA A 578 -26.96 18.74 -14.71
CA ALA A 578 -27.26 17.32 -14.53
C ALA A 578 -28.06 17.05 -13.25
N LYS A 579 -27.75 17.76 -12.15
CA LYS A 579 -28.52 17.68 -10.91
C LYS A 579 -29.94 18.23 -11.11
N SER A 580 -30.06 19.45 -11.64
CA SER A 580 -31.35 20.10 -11.85
C SER A 580 -32.27 19.29 -12.76
N ASP A 581 -31.73 18.71 -13.83
CA ASP A 581 -32.48 17.87 -14.75
C ASP A 581 -32.94 16.57 -14.09
N LEU A 582 -32.06 15.88 -13.35
CA LEU A 582 -32.43 14.65 -12.65
C LEU A 582 -33.50 14.90 -11.57
N GLU A 583 -33.36 15.97 -10.78
CA GLU A 583 -34.34 16.34 -9.76
C GLU A 583 -35.69 16.69 -10.38
N ALA A 584 -35.71 17.41 -11.51
CA ALA A 584 -36.93 17.69 -12.26
C ALA A 584 -37.58 16.41 -12.82
N MET A 585 -36.78 15.49 -13.38
CA MET A 585 -37.25 14.19 -13.85
C MET A 585 -37.87 13.36 -12.72
N LEU A 586 -37.21 13.32 -11.55
CA LEU A 586 -37.71 12.62 -10.36
C LEU A 586 -39.01 13.23 -9.82
N ALA A 587 -39.12 14.56 -9.84
CA ALA A 587 -40.31 15.29 -9.40
C ALA A 587 -41.50 15.09 -10.35
N SER A 588 -41.25 14.87 -11.65
CA SER A 588 -42.32 14.67 -12.65
C SER A 588 -43.17 13.41 -12.42
N GLY A 589 -42.67 12.45 -11.63
CA GLY A 589 -43.33 11.17 -11.37
C GLY A 589 -43.34 10.21 -12.56
N LYS A 590 -42.85 10.61 -13.73
CA LYS A 590 -42.73 9.76 -14.92
C LYS A 590 -41.65 8.70 -14.73
N ALA A 591 -41.81 7.53 -15.34
CA ALA A 591 -40.79 6.49 -15.32
C ALA A 591 -39.50 6.97 -16.02
N ILE A 592 -38.36 6.84 -15.33
CA ILE A 592 -37.05 7.19 -15.88
C ILE A 592 -36.40 5.92 -16.42
N LYS A 593 -35.98 5.95 -17.69
CA LYS A 593 -35.29 4.80 -18.29
C LYS A 593 -33.85 4.74 -17.80
N VAL A 594 -33.51 3.72 -17.01
CA VAL A 594 -32.14 3.49 -16.54
C VAL A 594 -31.40 2.56 -17.51
N THR A 595 -30.19 2.94 -17.91
CA THR A 595 -29.29 2.10 -18.72
C THR A 595 -27.93 1.99 -18.04
N TYR A 596 -27.18 0.93 -18.34
CA TYR A 596 -25.86 0.70 -17.74
C TYR A 596 -24.76 0.72 -18.80
N ARG A 597 -23.69 1.47 -18.54
CA ARG A 597 -22.54 1.61 -19.43
C ARG A 597 -21.69 0.34 -19.43
N THR A 598 -20.87 0.17 -20.46
CA THR A 598 -19.85 -0.88 -20.48
C THR A 598 -18.79 -0.61 -19.41
N TYR A 599 -18.40 -1.65 -18.68
CA TYR A 599 -17.37 -1.56 -17.64
C TYR A 599 -16.11 -2.27 -18.12
N ASP A 600 -15.02 -1.51 -18.34
CA ASP A 600 -13.74 -2.08 -18.79
C ASP A 600 -13.00 -2.68 -17.60
N TRP A 601 -13.03 -4.01 -17.53
CA TRP A 601 -12.31 -4.81 -16.56
C TRP A 601 -10.84 -5.05 -16.93
N GLY A 602 -10.35 -4.45 -18.02
CA GLY A 602 -8.94 -4.43 -18.36
C GLY A 602 -8.12 -3.82 -17.23
N LEU A 603 -6.94 -4.40 -17.02
CA LEU A 603 -5.98 -3.90 -16.04
C LEU A 603 -5.55 -2.47 -16.39
N ASN A 604 -5.34 -1.66 -15.36
CA ASN A 604 -4.72 -0.35 -15.47
C ASN A 604 -3.18 -0.45 -15.53
N GLU A 605 -2.63 -1.15 -16.53
CA GLU A 605 -1.17 -1.28 -16.76
C GLU A 605 -0.72 -0.70 -18.11
#